data_AF-A0A955WVM3-F1
#
_entry.id   AF-A0A955WVM3-F1
#
_cell.length_a   1.000
_cell.length_b   1.000
_cell.length_c   1.000
_cell.angle_alpha   90.00
_cell.angle_beta   90.00
_cell.angle_gamma   90.00
#
_symmetry.space_group_name_H-M   'P 1'
#
loop_
_entity.id
_entity.type
_entity.pdbx_description
1 polymer ?
#
loop_
_entity_poly.entity_id
_entity_poly.type
_entity_poly.pdbx_seq_one_letter_code
_entity_poly.pdbx_strand_id
1 'polypeptide(L)'
;MSRKRLGQWVLAVGVVLVAMATLQPQPTGGPQGNPESLGAADRLANIILFLPVGIGMGLMRVRWWRALLAGVLFSTGIELAQLIIPGRFTNPWDVAMNGLGAGLGLGVPWLLTRPPGRLAASLGLAAAITLITAEAWLAQPVLQGGPYAVRLRPPGRNGRWDGKIHQVQIGGTVIRAGALRGRLPARLGEGWPLRLVLEAPVPEPKRTTVFEIRSGQERTLVKLASQRGELELLFADRGIALGFGGATMRAMTSLSPGPHTLMVHTLYDGMCLTVDGEERCGLGPSVARGWARIHHINAPAVWMRRVLDGLWMVGLAGLIGLWAPSPRWVIGAYSAAFTVGIYLVANTGLGAPSPKALAVSLVAVFAARPVWARITSWGRRAS
;
A
#
# COMPACT_ATOMS: atom_id res chain seq x y z
N MET A 1 -14.55 -6.60 30.92
CA MET A 1 -13.13 -7.03 30.87
C MET A 1 -12.26 -5.92 31.45
N SER A 2 -11.30 -6.21 32.33
CA SER A 2 -10.39 -5.18 32.89
C SER A 2 -9.36 -4.72 31.85
N ARG A 3 -8.83 -3.49 31.99
CA ARG A 3 -7.78 -2.95 31.10
C ARG A 3 -6.57 -3.89 31.00
N LYS A 4 -6.15 -4.47 32.13
CA LYS A 4 -5.04 -5.45 32.17
C LYS A 4 -5.37 -6.71 31.36
N ARG A 5 -6.57 -7.28 31.53
CA ARG A 5 -7.00 -8.46 30.74
C ARG A 5 -7.07 -8.14 29.25
N LEU A 6 -7.61 -6.98 28.87
CA LEU A 6 -7.58 -6.53 27.48
C LEU A 6 -6.14 -6.44 26.96
N GLY A 7 -5.24 -5.83 27.73
CA GLY A 7 -3.82 -5.73 27.36
C GLY A 7 -3.15 -7.09 27.17
N GLN A 8 -3.46 -8.06 28.03
CA GLN A 8 -2.99 -9.44 27.88
C GLN A 8 -3.51 -10.09 26.59
N TRP A 9 -4.80 -9.92 26.28
CA TRP A 9 -5.39 -10.43 25.03
C TRP A 9 -4.76 -9.78 23.79
N VAL A 10 -4.61 -8.45 23.79
CA VAL A 10 -4.00 -7.71 22.68
C VAL A 10 -2.54 -8.15 22.49
N LEU A 11 -1.79 -8.33 23.58
CA LEU A 11 -0.41 -8.82 23.52
C LEU A 11 -0.36 -10.25 22.95
N ALA A 12 -1.19 -11.16 23.46
CA ALA A 12 -1.21 -12.55 23.01
C ALA A 12 -1.57 -12.65 21.52
N VAL A 13 -2.63 -11.97 21.09
CA VAL A 13 -3.01 -11.90 19.67
C VAL A 13 -1.91 -11.26 18.83
N GLY A 14 -1.29 -10.18 19.32
CA GLY A 14 -0.17 -9.52 18.63
C GLY A 14 1.01 -10.46 18.42
N VAL A 15 1.44 -11.19 19.46
CA VAL A 15 2.52 -12.18 19.37
C VAL A 15 2.18 -13.28 18.38
N VAL A 16 0.95 -13.80 18.38
CA VAL A 16 0.51 -14.82 17.43
C VAL A 16 0.54 -14.29 16.00
N LEU A 17 0.03 -13.08 15.75
CA LEU A 17 0.03 -12.46 14.42
C LEU A 17 1.46 -12.22 13.91
N VAL A 18 2.36 -11.74 14.77
CA VAL A 18 3.78 -11.56 14.44
C VAL A 18 4.40 -12.90 14.07
N ALA A 19 4.22 -13.93 14.89
CA ALA A 19 4.76 -15.26 14.64
C ALA A 19 4.21 -15.85 13.33
N MET A 20 2.90 -15.74 13.09
CA MET A 20 2.28 -16.22 11.85
C MET A 20 2.80 -15.48 10.61
N ALA A 21 3.09 -14.20 10.70
CA ALA A 21 3.59 -13.41 9.57
C ALA A 21 5.09 -13.69 9.27
N THR A 22 5.88 -13.96 10.30
CA THR A 22 7.34 -14.01 10.22
C THR A 22 7.93 -15.43 10.17
N LEU A 23 7.27 -16.39 10.81
CA LEU A 23 7.72 -17.79 10.93
C LEU A 23 7.08 -18.70 9.88
N GLN A 24 6.94 -18.20 8.65
CA GLN A 24 6.50 -18.99 7.50
C GLN A 24 7.63 -19.08 6.47
N PRO A 25 7.87 -20.27 5.87
CA PRO A 25 8.81 -20.43 4.78
C PRO A 25 8.52 -19.45 3.64
N GLN A 26 9.56 -18.90 3.03
CA GLN A 26 9.42 -18.07 1.84
C GLN A 26 9.80 -18.86 0.59
N PRO A 27 9.07 -18.70 -0.55
CA PRO A 27 9.40 -19.38 -1.78
C PRO A 27 10.84 -19.10 -2.22
N THR A 28 11.66 -20.14 -2.27
CA THR A 28 13.03 -20.09 -2.79
C THR A 28 12.97 -19.83 -4.30
N GLY A 29 13.16 -18.57 -4.72
CA GLY A 29 13.10 -18.18 -6.14
C GLY A 29 12.25 -16.95 -6.45
N GLY A 30 11.65 -16.31 -5.45
CA GLY A 30 11.19 -14.93 -5.61
C GLY A 30 12.33 -14.00 -6.04
N PRO A 31 12.04 -12.79 -6.57
CA PRO A 31 13.06 -11.76 -6.71
C PRO A 31 13.62 -11.51 -5.30
N GLN A 32 14.70 -12.19 -4.95
CA GLN A 32 15.55 -11.83 -3.84
C GLN A 32 16.01 -10.42 -4.18
N GLY A 33 15.30 -9.43 -3.63
CA GLY A 33 15.83 -8.08 -3.59
C GLY A 33 17.21 -8.19 -2.97
N ASN A 34 18.15 -7.39 -3.44
CA ASN A 34 19.43 -7.27 -2.73
C ASN A 34 19.10 -7.13 -1.24
N PRO A 35 19.74 -7.89 -0.34
CA PRO A 35 19.52 -7.73 1.10
C PRO A 35 19.74 -6.28 1.56
N GLU A 36 20.53 -5.50 0.81
CA GLU A 36 20.75 -4.07 1.01
C GLU A 36 19.57 -3.16 0.59
N SER A 37 18.65 -3.64 -0.24
CA SER A 37 17.48 -2.89 -0.73
C SER A 37 16.21 -3.17 0.06
N LEU A 38 16.32 -3.37 1.38
CA LEU A 38 15.16 -3.34 2.27
C LEU A 38 14.47 -1.99 2.13
N GLY A 39 13.34 -2.03 1.45
CA GLY A 39 12.59 -0.84 1.12
C GLY A 39 12.03 -0.17 2.37
N ALA A 40 11.69 1.12 2.27
CA ALA A 40 10.94 1.80 3.31
C ALA A 40 9.63 1.07 3.69
N ALA A 41 9.01 0.35 2.73
CA ALA A 41 7.84 -0.49 2.98
C ALA A 41 8.10 -1.58 4.02
N ASP A 42 9.16 -2.38 3.86
CA ASP A 42 9.46 -3.50 4.76
C ASP A 42 9.73 -3.00 6.18
N ARG A 43 10.47 -1.90 6.30
CA ARG A 43 10.74 -1.25 7.59
C ARG A 43 9.46 -0.76 8.26
N LEU A 44 8.57 -0.12 7.49
CA LEU A 44 7.29 0.37 8.01
C LEU A 44 6.34 -0.79 8.36
N ALA A 45 6.33 -1.87 7.58
CA ALA A 45 5.58 -3.08 7.87
C ALA A 45 5.99 -3.70 9.20
N ASN A 46 7.29 -3.78 9.47
CA ASN A 46 7.85 -4.27 10.74
C ASN A 46 7.42 -3.40 11.94
N ILE A 47 7.48 -2.07 11.81
CA ILE A 47 6.95 -1.15 12.82
C ILE A 47 5.46 -1.45 13.09
N ILE A 48 4.63 -1.55 12.05
CA ILE A 48 3.19 -1.78 12.16
C ILE A 48 2.89 -3.15 12.78
N LEU A 49 3.63 -4.18 12.39
CA LEU A 49 3.46 -5.55 12.86
C LEU A 49 3.67 -5.67 14.38
N PHE A 50 4.59 -4.88 14.95
CA PHE A 50 4.88 -4.88 16.39
C PHE A 50 4.04 -3.87 17.21
N LEU A 51 3.26 -2.99 16.58
CA LEU A 51 2.35 -2.07 17.29
C LEU A 51 1.43 -2.80 18.28
N PRO A 52 0.75 -3.92 17.94
CA PRO A 52 -0.14 -4.61 18.87
C PRO A 52 0.58 -5.10 20.14
N VAL A 53 1.82 -5.58 20.01
CA VAL A 53 2.65 -6.02 21.15
C VAL A 53 2.88 -4.83 22.11
N GLY A 54 3.26 -3.67 21.56
CA GLY A 54 3.40 -2.43 22.31
C GLY A 54 2.09 -1.97 22.97
N ILE A 55 0.98 -1.99 22.24
CA ILE A 55 -0.36 -1.60 22.73
C ILE A 55 -0.76 -2.45 23.92
N GLY A 56 -0.59 -3.78 23.84
CA GLY A 56 -0.90 -4.70 24.92
C GLY A 56 -0.11 -4.38 26.19
N MET A 57 1.19 -4.15 26.04
CA MET A 57 2.08 -3.73 27.14
C MET A 57 1.69 -2.37 27.74
N GLY A 58 1.28 -1.41 26.90
CA GLY A 58 0.85 -0.07 27.35
C GLY A 58 -0.49 -0.11 28.09
N LEU A 59 -1.40 -1.00 27.69
CA LEU A 59 -2.62 -1.27 28.42
C LEU A 59 -2.33 -1.89 29.79
N MET A 60 -1.32 -2.75 29.88
CA MET A 60 -0.82 -3.35 31.13
C MET A 60 0.05 -2.39 31.98
N ARG A 61 0.32 -1.16 31.52
CA ARG A 61 1.20 -0.17 32.17
C ARG A 61 2.64 -0.68 32.38
N VAL A 62 3.15 -1.47 31.45
CA VAL A 62 4.56 -1.90 31.46
C VAL A 62 5.46 -0.66 31.30
N ARG A 63 6.56 -0.60 32.05
CA ARG A 63 7.54 0.50 31.95
C ARG A 63 8.16 0.52 30.55
N TRP A 64 8.39 1.70 29.99
CA TRP A 64 8.78 1.85 28.58
C TRP A 64 10.04 1.08 28.19
N TRP A 65 11.07 1.07 29.05
CA TRP A 65 12.30 0.33 28.80
C TRP A 65 12.09 -1.19 28.83
N ARG A 66 11.17 -1.70 29.65
CA ARG A 66 10.81 -3.14 29.69
C ARG A 66 10.07 -3.54 28.43
N ALA A 67 9.19 -2.66 27.95
CA ALA A 67 8.46 -2.88 26.72
C ALA A 67 9.39 -2.88 25.49
N LEU A 68 10.33 -1.93 25.44
CA LEU A 68 11.36 -1.89 24.41
C LEU A 68 12.23 -3.14 24.45
N LEU A 69 12.74 -3.51 25.63
CA LEU A 69 13.56 -4.71 25.81
C LEU A 69 12.79 -5.98 25.41
N ALA A 70 11.54 -6.12 25.83
CA ALA A 70 10.70 -7.27 25.46
C ALA A 70 10.47 -7.34 23.94
N GLY A 71 10.22 -6.21 23.28
CA GLY A 71 10.08 -6.13 21.82
C GLY A 71 11.37 -6.54 21.09
N VAL A 72 12.52 -6.03 21.53
CA VAL A 72 13.85 -6.36 20.97
C VAL A 72 14.17 -7.83 21.17
N LEU A 73 13.97 -8.38 22.37
CA LEU A 73 14.23 -9.80 22.66
C LEU A 73 13.30 -10.71 21.85
N PHE A 74 12.01 -10.37 21.76
CA PHE A 74 11.05 -11.13 20.96
C PHE A 74 11.43 -11.10 19.47
N SER A 75 11.77 -9.92 18.93
CA SER A 75 12.23 -9.82 17.54
C SER A 75 13.54 -10.56 17.30
N THR A 76 14.50 -10.51 18.24
CA THR A 76 15.76 -11.27 18.12
C THR A 76 15.49 -12.77 18.10
N GLY A 77 14.55 -13.26 18.91
CA GLY A 77 14.12 -14.65 18.89
C GLY A 77 13.52 -15.07 17.54
N ILE A 78 12.76 -14.19 16.89
CA ILE A 78 12.22 -14.43 15.54
C ILE A 78 13.34 -14.52 14.50
N GLU A 79 14.29 -13.58 14.49
CA GLU A 79 15.45 -13.62 13.58
C GLU A 79 16.25 -14.92 13.77
N LEU A 80 16.54 -15.30 15.02
CA LEU A 80 17.24 -16.56 15.30
C LEU A 80 16.46 -17.79 14.82
N ALA A 81 15.14 -17.80 14.99
CA ALA A 81 14.30 -18.88 14.45
C ALA A 81 14.30 -18.90 12.92
N GLN A 82 14.40 -17.75 12.25
CA GLN A 82 14.46 -17.67 10.80
C GLN A 82 15.75 -18.24 10.19
N LEU A 83 16.84 -18.36 10.95
CA LEU A 83 18.08 -19.01 10.49
C LEU A 83 17.86 -20.46 10.02
N ILE A 84 16.84 -21.14 10.55
CA ILE A 84 16.50 -22.53 10.21
C ILE A 84 15.24 -22.64 9.33
N ILE A 85 14.62 -21.52 8.95
CA ILE A 85 13.42 -21.51 8.10
C ILE A 85 13.85 -21.31 6.64
N PRO A 86 13.60 -22.28 5.73
CA PRO A 86 14.00 -22.16 4.33
C PRO A 86 13.47 -20.88 3.66
N GLY A 87 14.36 -20.19 2.95
CA GLY A 87 14.05 -18.99 2.19
C GLY A 87 13.96 -17.69 3.00
N ARG A 88 14.20 -17.73 4.32
CA ARG A 88 14.29 -16.53 5.17
C ARG A 88 15.73 -16.07 5.36
N PHE A 89 15.90 -14.77 5.56
CA PHE A 89 17.18 -14.12 5.83
C PHE A 89 17.04 -13.28 7.08
N THR A 90 18.04 -13.33 7.95
CA THR A 90 18.07 -12.52 9.16
C THR A 90 18.60 -11.13 8.88
N ASN A 91 18.03 -10.13 9.54
CA ASN A 91 18.41 -8.74 9.33
C ASN A 91 18.32 -7.91 10.63
N PRO A 92 19.43 -7.32 11.11
CA PRO A 92 19.42 -6.53 12.34
C PRO A 92 18.52 -5.29 12.27
N TRP A 93 18.24 -4.75 11.07
CA TRP A 93 17.28 -3.66 10.92
C TRP A 93 15.86 -4.07 11.28
N ASP A 94 15.48 -5.34 11.10
CA ASP A 94 14.15 -5.82 11.44
C ASP A 94 13.95 -5.80 12.96
N VAL A 95 14.97 -6.19 13.73
CA VAL A 95 15.00 -6.04 15.20
C VAL A 95 14.81 -4.58 15.63
N ALA A 96 15.51 -3.65 14.99
CA ALA A 96 15.39 -2.22 15.30
C ALA A 96 13.98 -1.67 14.97
N MET A 97 13.43 -2.00 13.80
CA MET A 97 12.10 -1.54 13.37
C MET A 97 10.98 -2.16 14.21
N ASN A 98 11.10 -3.44 14.55
CA ASN A 98 10.16 -4.14 15.44
C ASN A 98 10.20 -3.55 16.87
N GLY A 99 11.40 -3.28 17.39
CA GLY A 99 11.59 -2.59 18.67
C GLY A 99 10.95 -1.19 18.67
N LEU A 100 11.13 -0.43 17.60
CA LEU A 100 10.46 0.87 17.40
C LEU A 100 8.93 0.71 17.36
N GLY A 101 8.41 -0.28 16.65
CA GLY A 101 6.98 -0.62 16.62
C GLY A 101 6.40 -0.91 18.00
N ALA A 102 7.09 -1.72 18.81
CA ALA A 102 6.70 -2.00 20.19
C ALA A 102 6.73 -0.73 21.06
N GLY A 103 7.75 0.12 20.89
CA GLY A 103 7.87 1.41 21.57
C GLY A 103 6.75 2.39 21.22
N LEU A 104 6.44 2.55 19.93
CA LEU A 104 5.34 3.41 19.46
C LEU A 104 3.98 2.87 19.93
N GLY A 105 3.78 1.56 19.85
CA GLY A 105 2.55 0.89 20.30
C GLY A 105 2.28 1.11 21.79
N LEU A 106 3.33 1.17 22.63
CA LEU A 106 3.22 1.47 24.05
C LEU A 106 2.56 2.83 24.32
N GLY A 107 2.83 3.83 23.47
CA GLY A 107 2.29 5.18 23.58
C GLY A 107 0.82 5.30 23.15
N VAL A 108 0.32 4.35 22.36
CA VAL A 108 -1.04 4.40 21.80
C VAL A 108 -2.11 4.45 22.90
N PRO A 109 -2.12 3.58 23.95
CA PRO A 109 -3.09 3.70 25.04
C PRO A 109 -3.09 5.06 25.74
N TRP A 110 -1.95 5.71 25.87
CA TRP A 110 -1.87 7.06 26.45
C TRP A 110 -2.51 8.08 25.51
N LEU A 111 -2.16 8.05 24.23
CA LEU A 111 -2.79 8.89 23.20
C LEU A 111 -4.31 8.66 23.15
N LEU A 112 -4.74 7.40 23.30
CA LEU A 112 -6.13 6.96 23.36
C LEU A 112 -6.86 7.28 24.69
N THR A 113 -6.22 7.98 25.61
CA THR A 113 -6.87 8.47 26.84
C THR A 113 -6.86 9.98 26.98
N ARG A 114 -6.26 10.71 26.03
CA ARG A 114 -6.26 12.18 26.04
C ARG A 114 -7.66 12.75 25.86
N PRO A 115 -8.07 13.76 26.66
CA PRO A 115 -9.42 14.30 26.59
C PRO A 115 -9.75 14.76 25.16
N PRO A 116 -10.95 14.44 24.64
CA PRO A 116 -11.37 14.95 23.34
C PRO A 116 -11.43 16.48 23.39
N GLY A 117 -11.03 17.12 22.30
CA GLY A 117 -10.92 18.57 22.24
C GLY A 117 -10.63 19.04 20.82
N ARG A 118 -10.95 20.30 20.53
CA ARG A 118 -10.78 20.88 19.19
C ARG A 118 -9.34 20.75 18.69
N LEU A 119 -8.35 21.02 19.55
CA LEU A 119 -6.94 20.89 19.18
C LEU A 119 -6.59 19.44 18.78
N ALA A 120 -6.98 18.45 19.58
CA ALA A 120 -6.67 17.04 19.29
C ALA A 120 -7.40 16.55 18.03
N ALA A 121 -8.65 16.96 17.82
CA ALA A 121 -9.39 16.68 16.59
C ALA A 121 -8.73 17.34 15.35
N SER A 122 -8.28 18.58 15.47
CA SER A 122 -7.56 19.29 14.41
C SER A 122 -6.22 18.64 14.10
N LEU A 123 -5.47 18.17 15.10
CA LEU A 123 -4.25 17.40 14.89
C LEU A 123 -4.53 16.06 14.23
N GLY A 124 -5.63 15.38 14.60
CA GLY A 124 -6.08 14.15 13.94
C GLY A 124 -6.43 14.37 12.46
N LEU A 125 -7.17 15.45 12.16
CA LEU A 125 -7.47 15.86 10.78
C LEU A 125 -6.20 16.22 10.01
N ALA A 126 -5.31 17.02 10.60
CA ALA A 126 -4.04 17.40 9.98
C ALA A 126 -3.20 16.16 9.66
N ALA A 127 -3.06 15.22 10.61
CA ALA A 127 -2.35 13.96 10.39
C ALA A 127 -2.98 13.14 9.24
N ALA A 128 -4.30 13.02 9.20
CA ALA A 128 -5.00 12.32 8.13
C ALA A 128 -4.76 12.98 6.76
N ILE A 129 -4.87 14.31 6.66
CA ILE A 129 -4.58 15.06 5.43
C ILE A 129 -3.12 14.91 5.04
N THR A 130 -2.17 15.00 5.99
CA THR A 130 -0.75 14.80 5.71
C THR A 130 -0.46 13.42 5.15
N LEU A 131 -1.05 12.36 5.71
CA LEU A 131 -0.90 11.00 5.21
C LEU A 131 -1.46 10.86 3.78
N ILE A 132 -2.64 11.41 3.52
CA ILE A 132 -3.28 11.38 2.19
C ILE A 132 -2.43 12.16 1.16
N THR A 133 -1.95 13.35 1.52
CA THR A 133 -1.09 14.16 0.65
C THR A 133 0.26 13.49 0.40
N ALA A 134 0.86 12.88 1.44
CA ALA A 134 2.10 12.12 1.29
C ALA A 134 1.89 10.92 0.36
N GLU A 135 0.78 10.20 0.48
CA GLU A 135 0.42 9.11 -0.41
C GLU A 135 0.29 9.58 -1.87
N ALA A 136 -0.36 10.73 -2.09
CA ALA A 136 -0.49 11.30 -3.43
C ALA A 136 0.85 11.70 -4.01
N TRP A 137 1.69 12.34 -3.21
CA TRP A 137 3.05 12.67 -3.60
C TRP A 137 3.87 11.41 -3.95
N LEU A 138 3.74 10.34 -3.16
CA LEU A 138 4.39 9.05 -3.45
C LEU A 138 3.85 8.39 -4.72
N ALA A 139 2.59 8.65 -5.09
CA ALA A 139 1.96 8.13 -6.30
C ALA A 139 2.33 8.86 -7.58
N GLN A 140 2.97 10.03 -7.47
CA GLN A 140 3.38 10.77 -8.65
C GLN A 140 4.44 9.98 -9.45
N PRO A 141 4.32 9.96 -10.78
CA PRO A 141 5.26 9.23 -11.62
C PRO A 141 6.65 9.89 -11.55
N VAL A 142 7.70 9.06 -11.56
CA VAL A 142 9.10 9.55 -11.59
C VAL A 142 9.50 9.76 -13.04
N LEU A 143 9.00 10.84 -13.66
CA LEU A 143 9.40 11.25 -14.99
C LEU A 143 10.61 12.18 -14.88
N GLN A 144 11.81 11.64 -15.02
CA GLN A 144 13.04 12.45 -15.10
C GLN A 144 13.31 12.80 -16.56
N GLY A 145 13.54 14.08 -16.87
CA GLY A 145 13.90 14.52 -18.22
C GLY A 145 15.18 13.81 -18.70
N GLY A 146 15.03 12.87 -19.62
CA GLY A 146 16.13 12.08 -20.15
C GLY A 146 15.72 11.34 -21.42
N PRO A 147 16.64 10.67 -22.12
CA PRO A 147 16.27 9.74 -23.17
C PRO A 147 15.51 8.57 -22.54
N TYR A 148 14.46 8.10 -23.21
CA TYR A 148 13.71 6.93 -22.80
C TYR A 148 13.98 5.81 -23.80
N ALA A 149 14.00 4.57 -23.35
CA ALA A 149 14.18 3.41 -24.21
C ALA A 149 12.97 2.51 -24.09
N VAL A 150 12.37 2.18 -25.24
CA VAL A 150 11.30 1.20 -25.34
C VAL A 150 11.90 -0.13 -25.71
N ARG A 151 11.63 -1.14 -24.90
CA ARG A 151 12.00 -2.52 -25.18
C ARG A 151 10.72 -3.35 -25.35
N LEU A 152 10.58 -3.93 -26.54
CA LEU A 152 9.53 -4.88 -26.84
C LEU A 152 10.06 -6.28 -26.54
N ARG A 153 9.35 -7.04 -25.72
CA ARG A 153 9.71 -8.42 -25.33
C ARG A 153 11.16 -8.52 -24.85
N PRO A 154 11.60 -7.69 -23.88
CA PRO A 154 12.96 -7.77 -23.37
C PRO A 154 13.19 -9.16 -22.74
N PRO A 155 14.40 -9.73 -22.86
CA PRO A 155 14.76 -10.91 -22.10
C PRO A 155 14.71 -10.58 -20.61
N GLY A 156 13.95 -11.37 -19.84
CA GLY A 156 13.92 -11.30 -18.38
C GLY A 156 14.61 -12.49 -17.75
N ARG A 157 14.74 -12.48 -16.41
CA ARG A 157 15.27 -13.62 -15.63
C ARG A 157 14.53 -14.94 -15.89
N ASN A 158 13.25 -14.85 -16.26
CA ASN A 158 12.38 -15.98 -16.51
C ASN A 158 12.23 -16.34 -17.99
N GLY A 159 13.07 -15.77 -18.87
CA GLY A 159 12.95 -15.93 -20.32
C GLY A 159 12.34 -14.72 -21.00
N ARG A 160 12.09 -14.87 -22.30
CA ARG A 160 11.44 -13.88 -23.16
C ARG A 160 9.95 -14.20 -23.25
N TRP A 161 9.12 -13.17 -23.46
CA TRP A 161 7.71 -13.40 -23.76
C TRP A 161 7.54 -13.84 -25.22
N ASP A 162 6.93 -15.00 -25.44
CA ASP A 162 6.85 -15.67 -26.75
C ASP A 162 5.74 -15.14 -27.67
N GLY A 163 4.87 -14.26 -27.17
CA GLY A 163 3.86 -13.61 -27.99
C GLY A 163 4.43 -12.62 -29.01
N LYS A 164 3.54 -12.07 -29.84
CA LYS A 164 3.88 -11.00 -30.80
C LYS A 164 3.26 -9.69 -30.37
N ILE A 165 3.97 -8.59 -30.59
CA ILE A 165 3.46 -7.24 -30.39
C ILE A 165 3.36 -6.61 -31.77
N HIS A 166 2.13 -6.39 -32.24
CA HIS A 166 1.87 -5.78 -33.54
C HIS A 166 2.01 -4.27 -33.46
N GLN A 167 1.49 -3.66 -32.38
CA GLN A 167 1.47 -2.22 -32.25
C GLN A 167 1.48 -1.78 -30.80
N VAL A 168 2.27 -0.75 -30.50
CA VAL A 168 2.21 0.00 -29.24
C VAL A 168 1.89 1.45 -29.60
N GLN A 169 0.89 2.04 -28.97
CA GLN A 169 0.58 3.46 -29.11
C GLN A 169 0.50 4.10 -27.73
N ILE A 170 1.10 5.28 -27.58
CA ILE A 170 0.86 6.14 -26.42
C ILE A 170 0.31 7.45 -26.94
N GLY A 171 -0.91 7.73 -26.54
CA GLY A 171 -1.58 8.95 -26.95
C GLY A 171 -1.71 9.11 -28.47
N GLY A 172 -2.13 8.03 -29.14
CA GLY A 172 -2.25 7.98 -30.60
C GLY A 172 -0.93 7.93 -31.36
N THR A 173 0.22 8.08 -30.69
CA THR A 173 1.54 8.00 -31.35
C THR A 173 2.05 6.57 -31.32
N VAL A 174 2.31 5.99 -32.50
CA VAL A 174 2.87 4.64 -32.61
C VAL A 174 4.32 4.64 -32.12
N ILE A 175 4.61 3.74 -31.18
CA ILE A 175 5.93 3.56 -30.59
C ILE A 175 6.61 2.35 -31.22
N ARG A 176 7.86 2.54 -31.63
CA ARG A 176 8.75 1.47 -32.08
C ARG A 176 9.78 1.13 -30.99
N ALA A 177 10.34 -0.07 -31.05
CA ALA A 177 11.47 -0.45 -30.21
C ALA A 177 12.65 0.51 -30.43
N GLY A 178 13.35 0.88 -29.35
CA GLY A 178 14.52 1.76 -29.41
C GLY A 178 14.39 3.03 -28.58
N ALA A 179 15.22 4.02 -28.90
CA ALA A 179 15.24 5.30 -28.19
C ALA A 179 14.01 6.15 -28.54
N LEU A 180 13.24 6.52 -27.52
CA LEU A 180 12.20 7.53 -27.58
C LEU A 180 12.83 8.91 -27.40
N ARG A 181 12.71 9.74 -28.44
CA ARG A 181 13.06 11.18 -28.40
C ARG A 181 11.78 12.02 -28.33
N GLY A 182 11.83 13.17 -27.64
CA GLY A 182 10.74 14.17 -27.64
C GLY A 182 9.85 14.21 -26.39
N ARG A 183 8.69 14.87 -26.51
CA ARG A 183 7.76 15.22 -25.40
C ARG A 183 6.84 14.08 -24.92
N LEU A 184 6.96 12.87 -25.46
CA LEU A 184 6.16 11.69 -25.05
C LEU A 184 6.10 11.43 -23.52
N PRO A 185 7.18 11.68 -22.74
CA PRO A 185 7.18 11.43 -21.30
C PRO A 185 6.25 12.38 -20.53
N ALA A 186 6.16 13.65 -20.93
CA ALA A 186 5.21 14.59 -20.33
C ALA A 186 3.77 14.09 -20.54
N ARG A 187 3.48 13.54 -21.72
CA ARG A 187 2.17 12.96 -22.06
C ARG A 187 1.83 11.70 -21.24
N LEU A 188 2.82 10.90 -20.84
CA LEU A 188 2.58 9.78 -19.91
C LEU A 188 2.09 10.26 -18.54
N GLY A 189 2.57 11.42 -18.07
CA GLY A 189 2.12 12.04 -16.82
C GLY A 189 0.72 12.65 -16.92
N GLU A 190 0.30 13.05 -18.12
CA GLU A 190 -1.03 13.62 -18.41
C GLU A 190 -2.13 12.54 -18.54
N GLY A 191 -1.83 11.25 -18.34
CA GLY A 191 -2.83 10.19 -18.36
C GLY A 191 -3.24 9.70 -19.76
N TRP A 192 -2.38 9.92 -20.77
CA TRP A 192 -2.71 9.54 -22.14
C TRP A 192 -2.89 8.03 -22.31
N PRO A 193 -3.82 7.60 -23.18
CA PRO A 193 -4.12 6.18 -23.34
C PRO A 193 -2.92 5.41 -23.93
N LEU A 194 -2.55 4.31 -23.29
CA LEU A 194 -1.64 3.30 -23.81
C LEU A 194 -2.47 2.22 -24.50
N ARG A 195 -2.32 2.09 -25.82
CA ARG A 195 -2.96 1.02 -26.61
C ARG A 195 -1.91 0.01 -27.05
N LEU A 196 -2.18 -1.28 -26.83
CA LEU A 196 -1.31 -2.38 -27.21
C LEU A 196 -2.11 -3.39 -28.04
N VAL A 197 -1.65 -3.69 -29.25
CA VAL A 197 -2.20 -4.75 -30.10
C VAL A 197 -1.18 -5.87 -30.14
N LEU A 198 -1.55 -7.04 -29.64
CA LEU A 198 -0.64 -8.17 -29.44
C LEU A 198 -1.29 -9.51 -29.76
N GLU A 199 -0.47 -10.53 -29.91
CA GLU A 199 -0.86 -11.93 -30.00
C GLU A 199 -0.29 -12.65 -28.76
N ALA A 200 -1.17 -13.04 -27.83
CA ALA A 200 -0.80 -13.69 -26.58
C ALA A 200 -0.41 -15.15 -26.82
N PRO A 201 0.69 -15.63 -26.20
CA PRO A 201 1.10 -17.02 -26.29
C PRO A 201 0.26 -17.90 -25.36
N VAL A 202 0.54 -19.20 -25.36
CA VAL A 202 0.02 -20.11 -24.33
C VAL A 202 0.45 -19.61 -22.94
N PRO A 203 -0.47 -19.53 -21.95
CA PRO A 203 -0.16 -19.04 -20.61
C PRO A 203 0.99 -19.82 -19.95
N GLU A 204 2.05 -19.12 -19.59
CA GLU A 204 3.18 -19.70 -18.86
C GLU A 204 3.06 -19.49 -17.34
N PRO A 205 3.52 -20.43 -16.51
CA PRO A 205 3.53 -20.24 -15.06
C PRO A 205 4.51 -19.15 -14.60
N LYS A 206 5.54 -18.88 -15.40
CA LYS A 206 6.59 -17.91 -15.10
C LYS A 206 6.16 -16.50 -15.51
N ARG A 207 6.63 -15.51 -14.75
CA ARG A 207 6.39 -14.10 -15.07
C ARG A 207 7.35 -13.63 -16.16
N THR A 208 6.83 -13.23 -17.32
CA THR A 208 7.62 -12.71 -18.46
C THR A 208 7.26 -11.25 -18.74
N THR A 209 8.19 -10.50 -19.34
CA THR A 209 7.98 -9.06 -19.63
C THR A 209 7.54 -8.90 -21.07
N VAL A 210 6.34 -8.36 -21.28
CA VAL A 210 5.76 -8.09 -22.60
C VAL A 210 6.40 -6.83 -23.17
N PHE A 211 6.42 -5.77 -22.38
CA PHE A 211 6.84 -4.44 -22.80
C PHE A 211 7.40 -3.67 -21.61
N GLU A 212 8.47 -2.90 -21.82
CA GLU A 212 8.93 -1.93 -20.81
C GLU A 212 9.44 -0.64 -21.43
N ILE A 213 9.24 0.46 -20.70
CA ILE A 213 9.85 1.77 -20.95
C ILE A 213 10.87 1.99 -19.84
N ARG A 214 12.11 2.27 -20.21
CA ARG A 214 13.18 2.60 -19.26
C ARG A 214 13.64 4.04 -19.44
N SER A 215 14.09 4.65 -18.36
CA SER A 215 14.84 5.91 -18.42
C SER A 215 16.28 5.67 -18.89
N GLY A 216 17.00 6.74 -19.23
CA GLY A 216 18.42 6.69 -19.57
C GLY A 216 19.34 6.15 -18.46
N GLN A 217 18.86 6.13 -17.21
CA GLN A 217 19.55 5.48 -16.08
C GLN A 217 19.16 4.00 -15.93
N GLU A 218 18.61 3.39 -16.98
CA GLU A 218 18.13 2.01 -16.98
C GLU A 218 17.04 1.72 -15.93
N ARG A 219 16.37 2.75 -15.38
CA ARG A 219 15.26 2.55 -14.44
C ARG A 219 13.99 2.22 -15.21
N THR A 220 13.27 1.17 -14.81
CA THR A 220 11.98 0.83 -15.41
C THR A 220 10.94 1.85 -14.98
N LEU A 221 10.21 2.43 -15.94
CA LEU A 221 9.18 3.44 -15.70
C LEU A 221 7.77 2.92 -15.92
N VAL A 222 7.60 2.14 -16.98
CA VAL A 222 6.36 1.44 -17.30
C VAL A 222 6.77 0.02 -17.65
N LYS A 223 6.10 -0.96 -17.08
CA LYS A 223 6.35 -2.38 -17.38
C LYS A 223 5.03 -3.12 -17.45
N LEU A 224 4.78 -3.74 -18.60
CA LEU A 224 3.74 -4.73 -18.76
C LEU A 224 4.37 -6.12 -18.71
N ALA A 225 3.93 -6.93 -17.76
CA ALA A 225 4.32 -8.32 -17.61
C ALA A 225 3.10 -9.24 -17.74
N SER A 226 3.33 -10.50 -18.10
CA SER A 226 2.31 -11.54 -18.08
C SER A 226 2.75 -12.67 -17.16
N GLN A 227 1.83 -13.24 -16.39
CA GLN A 227 2.04 -14.42 -15.55
C GLN A 227 0.76 -15.25 -15.52
N ARG A 228 0.81 -16.51 -15.98
CA ARG A 228 -0.38 -17.40 -16.06
C ARG A 228 -1.53 -16.77 -16.84
N GLY A 229 -1.21 -16.00 -17.89
CA GLY A 229 -2.20 -15.26 -18.68
C GLY A 229 -2.66 -13.95 -18.05
N GLU A 230 -2.42 -13.70 -16.76
CA GLU A 230 -2.74 -12.43 -16.11
C GLU A 230 -1.77 -11.33 -16.52
N LEU A 231 -2.29 -10.12 -16.74
CA LEU A 231 -1.49 -8.94 -17.06
C LEU A 231 -1.19 -8.12 -15.81
N GLU A 232 0.09 -7.78 -15.64
CA GLU A 232 0.57 -6.89 -14.60
C GLU A 232 1.20 -5.65 -15.24
N LEU A 233 0.56 -4.50 -15.03
CA LEU A 233 1.08 -3.19 -15.43
C LEU A 233 1.66 -2.48 -14.21
N LEU A 234 2.95 -2.19 -14.25
CA LEU A 234 3.69 -1.50 -13.21
C LEU A 234 4.08 -0.12 -13.73
N PHE A 235 3.76 0.91 -12.95
CA PHE A 235 4.21 2.29 -13.15
C PHE A 235 5.22 2.65 -12.05
N ALA A 236 6.34 3.25 -12.43
CA ALA A 236 7.31 3.75 -11.49
C ALA A 236 6.85 5.08 -10.90
N ASP A 237 6.59 5.05 -9.61
CA ASP A 237 6.22 6.20 -8.82
C ASP A 237 7.33 6.54 -7.80
N ARG A 238 7.19 7.69 -7.13
CA ARG A 238 8.14 8.14 -6.11
C ARG A 238 8.21 7.15 -4.95
N GLY A 239 7.12 6.44 -4.67
CA GLY A 239 7.07 5.32 -3.74
C GLY A 239 8.13 4.27 -4.04
N ILE A 240 8.15 3.71 -5.24
CA ILE A 240 9.16 2.70 -5.63
C ILE A 240 10.58 3.25 -5.47
N ALA A 241 10.81 4.52 -5.88
CA ALA A 241 12.12 5.14 -5.76
C ALA A 241 12.61 5.29 -4.31
N LEU A 242 11.68 5.37 -3.36
CA LEU A 242 11.95 5.42 -1.91
C LEU A 242 11.87 4.04 -1.23
N GLY A 243 11.68 2.97 -2.01
CA GLY A 243 11.55 1.60 -1.48
C GLY A 243 10.18 1.28 -0.90
N PHE A 244 9.13 2.02 -1.27
CA PHE A 244 7.76 1.57 -1.01
C PHE A 244 7.27 0.61 -2.10
N GLY A 245 6.22 -0.13 -1.80
CA GLY A 245 5.47 -0.89 -2.80
C GLY A 245 4.97 0.05 -3.91
N GLY A 246 5.18 -0.35 -5.16
CA GLY A 246 4.70 0.41 -6.30
C GLY A 246 3.19 0.33 -6.47
N ALA A 247 2.63 1.28 -7.22
CA ALA A 247 1.28 1.17 -7.77
C ALA A 247 1.23 0.09 -8.87
N THR A 248 1.45 -1.18 -8.49
CA THR A 248 1.29 -2.31 -9.39
C THR A 248 -0.18 -2.55 -9.64
N MET A 249 -0.59 -2.44 -10.90
CA MET A 249 -1.91 -2.85 -11.33
C MET A 249 -1.83 -4.28 -11.85
N ARG A 250 -2.45 -5.19 -11.12
CA ARG A 250 -2.80 -6.49 -11.68
C ARG A 250 -4.24 -6.44 -12.13
N ALA A 251 -4.42 -6.52 -13.44
CA ALA A 251 -5.72 -6.85 -13.99
C ALA A 251 -5.77 -8.38 -14.10
N MET A 252 -6.66 -9.00 -13.33
CA MET A 252 -6.95 -10.44 -13.43
C MET A 252 -7.80 -10.71 -14.68
N THR A 253 -7.32 -10.29 -15.85
CA THR A 253 -7.81 -10.72 -17.16
C THR A 253 -6.85 -11.78 -17.62
N SER A 254 -7.30 -13.04 -17.62
CA SER A 254 -6.56 -14.14 -18.23
C SER A 254 -6.66 -13.96 -19.74
N LEU A 255 -5.54 -13.63 -20.39
CA LEU A 255 -5.47 -13.65 -21.85
C LEU A 255 -5.50 -15.11 -22.32
N SER A 256 -6.48 -15.44 -23.17
CA SER A 256 -6.42 -16.65 -23.98
C SER A 256 -5.28 -16.56 -25.00
N PRO A 257 -4.81 -17.68 -25.57
CA PRO A 257 -3.93 -17.61 -26.72
C PRO A 257 -4.65 -16.92 -27.90
N GLY A 258 -3.97 -16.01 -28.60
CA GLY A 258 -4.52 -15.33 -29.79
C GLY A 258 -4.42 -13.80 -29.76
N PRO A 259 -5.07 -13.11 -30.72
CA PRO A 259 -4.98 -11.66 -30.87
C PRO A 259 -5.80 -10.93 -29.79
N HIS A 260 -5.21 -9.89 -29.21
CA HIS A 260 -5.85 -9.05 -28.20
C HIS A 260 -5.54 -7.56 -28.43
N THR A 261 -6.54 -6.72 -28.13
CA THR A 261 -6.38 -5.27 -28.04
C THR A 261 -6.51 -4.83 -26.59
N LEU A 262 -5.43 -4.30 -26.04
CA LEU A 262 -5.38 -3.71 -24.71
C LEU A 262 -5.41 -2.19 -24.83
N MET A 263 -6.20 -1.54 -23.98
CA MET A 263 -6.18 -0.09 -23.85
C MET A 263 -6.17 0.27 -22.36
N VAL A 264 -5.16 1.02 -21.93
CA VAL A 264 -5.07 1.57 -20.58
C VAL A 264 -5.28 3.05 -20.67
N HIS A 265 -6.21 3.60 -19.93
CA HIS A 265 -6.46 5.04 -19.86
C HIS A 265 -6.80 5.45 -18.42
N THR A 266 -6.61 6.72 -18.10
CA THR A 266 -6.93 7.28 -16.78
C THR A 266 -8.29 7.98 -16.82
N LEU A 267 -9.14 7.69 -15.84
CA LEU A 267 -10.36 8.41 -15.50
C LEU A 267 -10.20 9.08 -14.12
N TYR A 268 -11.17 9.89 -13.71
CA TYR A 268 -11.17 10.58 -12.41
C TYR A 268 -11.17 9.61 -11.20
N ASP A 269 -11.68 8.39 -11.37
CA ASP A 269 -11.76 7.36 -10.33
C ASP A 269 -10.58 6.36 -10.35
N GLY A 270 -9.59 6.59 -11.22
CA GLY A 270 -8.36 5.79 -11.32
C GLY A 270 -8.03 5.40 -12.76
N MET A 271 -7.37 4.27 -12.93
CA MET A 271 -7.05 3.71 -14.24
C MET A 271 -8.07 2.65 -14.66
N CYS A 272 -8.35 2.62 -15.96
CA CYS A 272 -9.16 1.61 -16.61
C CYS A 272 -8.31 0.82 -17.60
N LEU A 273 -8.46 -0.50 -17.58
CA LEU A 273 -7.92 -1.41 -18.58
C LEU A 273 -9.08 -1.99 -19.38
N THR A 274 -9.08 -1.76 -20.68
CA THR A 274 -9.96 -2.40 -21.65
C THR A 274 -9.21 -3.55 -22.33
N VAL A 275 -9.77 -4.75 -22.32
CA VAL A 275 -9.26 -5.93 -23.05
C VAL A 275 -10.35 -6.39 -24.00
N ASP A 276 -10.13 -6.26 -25.30
CA ASP A 276 -11.09 -6.64 -26.35
C ASP A 276 -12.50 -6.04 -26.17
N GLY A 277 -12.56 -4.81 -25.69
CA GLY A 277 -13.80 -4.09 -25.40
C GLY A 277 -14.33 -4.29 -23.98
N GLU A 278 -13.84 -5.26 -23.22
CA GLU A 278 -14.19 -5.42 -21.81
C GLU A 278 -13.38 -4.46 -20.94
N GLU A 279 -14.05 -3.46 -20.37
CA GLU A 279 -13.43 -2.45 -19.53
C GLU A 279 -13.45 -2.81 -18.04
N ARG A 280 -12.32 -2.58 -17.36
CA ARG A 280 -12.16 -2.73 -15.91
C ARG A 280 -11.52 -1.49 -15.30
N CYS A 281 -12.30 -0.73 -14.55
CA CYS A 281 -11.90 0.52 -13.90
C CYS A 281 -11.59 0.36 -12.39
N GLY A 282 -11.17 1.47 -11.74
CA GLY A 282 -10.76 1.48 -10.33
C GLY A 282 -9.41 0.80 -10.07
N LEU A 283 -8.62 0.61 -11.14
CA LEU A 283 -7.24 0.15 -11.06
C LEU A 283 -6.34 1.34 -10.67
N GLY A 284 -5.15 1.06 -10.15
CA GLY A 284 -4.16 2.09 -9.82
C GLY A 284 -4.14 2.54 -8.37
N PRO A 285 -3.38 3.60 -8.07
CA PRO A 285 -3.31 4.17 -6.73
C PRO A 285 -4.59 4.95 -6.44
N SER A 286 -5.11 4.81 -5.22
CA SER A 286 -6.25 5.57 -4.72
C SER A 286 -6.00 5.87 -3.25
N VAL A 287 -6.62 6.91 -2.70
CA VAL A 287 -6.47 7.27 -1.28
C VAL A 287 -6.82 6.10 -0.33
N ALA A 288 -7.74 5.24 -0.74
CA ALA A 288 -8.12 4.08 0.05
C ALA A 288 -7.07 2.94 0.00
N ARG A 289 -6.14 2.99 -0.96
CA ARG A 289 -5.18 1.92 -1.27
C ARG A 289 -3.78 2.18 -0.72
N GLY A 290 -3.61 3.15 0.18
CA GLY A 290 -2.30 3.45 0.80
C GLY A 290 -1.66 2.25 1.49
N TRP A 291 -2.47 1.31 1.99
CA TRP A 291 -1.99 0.04 2.56
C TRP A 291 -1.12 -0.78 1.58
N ALA A 292 -1.39 -0.71 0.27
CA ALA A 292 -0.66 -1.49 -0.74
C ALA A 292 0.78 -0.99 -0.96
N ARG A 293 1.10 0.23 -0.49
CA ARG A 293 2.47 0.75 -0.47
C ARG A 293 3.33 0.14 0.63
N ILE A 294 2.68 -0.37 1.68
CA ILE A 294 3.35 -0.95 2.85
C ILE A 294 3.45 -2.47 2.69
N HIS A 295 2.35 -3.11 2.30
CA HIS A 295 2.30 -4.56 2.13
C HIS A 295 2.05 -4.94 0.68
N HIS A 296 3.02 -5.65 0.09
CA HIS A 296 2.88 -6.21 -1.23
C HIS A 296 2.06 -7.51 -1.17
N ILE A 297 0.73 -7.38 -1.21
CA ILE A 297 -0.15 -8.54 -1.38
C ILE A 297 -0.28 -8.80 -2.88
N ASN A 298 0.22 -9.96 -3.33
CA ASN A 298 0.12 -10.38 -4.71
C ASN A 298 -1.35 -10.61 -5.08
N ALA A 299 -1.89 -9.78 -5.99
CA ALA A 299 -3.23 -9.92 -6.59
C ALA A 299 -4.33 -10.29 -5.57
N PRO A 300 -4.61 -9.47 -4.55
CA PRO A 300 -5.66 -9.78 -3.60
C PRO A 300 -7.00 -9.93 -4.33
N ALA A 301 -7.78 -10.94 -3.91
CA ALA A 301 -9.16 -11.09 -4.33
C ALA A 301 -9.92 -9.77 -4.16
N VAL A 302 -10.88 -9.49 -5.05
CA VAL A 302 -11.59 -8.20 -5.10
C VAL A 302 -12.25 -7.86 -3.76
N TRP A 303 -12.83 -8.85 -3.08
CA TRP A 303 -13.44 -8.66 -1.75
C TRP A 303 -12.40 -8.26 -0.70
N MET A 304 -11.24 -8.92 -0.67
CA MET A 304 -10.18 -8.66 0.30
C MET A 304 -9.61 -7.25 0.11
N ARG A 305 -9.43 -6.84 -1.14
CA ARG A 305 -9.05 -5.47 -1.50
C ARG A 305 -10.05 -4.44 -0.96
N ARG A 306 -11.35 -4.67 -1.14
CA ARG A 306 -12.40 -3.77 -0.61
C ARG A 306 -12.37 -3.70 0.92
N VAL A 307 -12.09 -4.81 1.59
CA VAL A 307 -11.93 -4.85 3.05
C VAL A 307 -10.72 -4.05 3.49
N LEU A 308 -9.56 -4.24 2.86
CA LEU A 308 -8.34 -3.50 3.18
C LEU A 308 -8.49 -1.99 2.88
N ASP A 309 -9.09 -1.65 1.74
CA ASP A 309 -9.42 -0.27 1.36
C ASP A 309 -10.33 0.37 2.42
N GLY A 310 -11.35 -0.38 2.89
CA GLY A 310 -12.23 0.04 3.97
C GLY A 310 -11.47 0.24 5.30
N LEU A 311 -10.66 -0.73 5.72
CA LEU A 311 -9.90 -0.66 6.98
C LEU A 311 -8.91 0.51 6.99
N TRP A 312 -8.23 0.76 5.87
CA TRP A 312 -7.35 1.91 5.71
C TRP A 312 -8.09 3.23 5.90
N MET A 313 -9.23 3.37 5.23
CA MET A 313 -10.08 4.55 5.34
C MET A 313 -10.67 4.73 6.75
N VAL A 314 -11.05 3.63 7.43
CA VAL A 314 -11.46 3.64 8.85
C VAL A 314 -10.30 4.11 9.73
N GLY A 315 -9.07 3.68 9.47
CA GLY A 315 -7.89 4.10 10.21
C GLY A 315 -7.65 5.61 10.10
N LEU A 316 -7.64 6.14 8.87
CA LEU A 316 -7.47 7.58 8.60
C LEU A 316 -8.58 8.41 9.24
N ALA A 317 -9.84 8.02 9.05
CA ALA A 317 -10.99 8.74 9.61
C ALA A 317 -11.11 8.58 11.13
N GLY A 318 -10.68 7.44 11.67
CA GLY A 318 -10.65 7.15 13.10
C GLY A 318 -9.79 8.13 13.88
N LEU A 319 -8.67 8.60 13.30
CA LEU A 319 -7.85 9.66 13.89
C LEU A 319 -8.65 10.93 14.20
N ILE A 320 -9.69 11.23 13.42
CA ILE A 320 -10.54 12.40 13.66
C ILE A 320 -11.58 12.07 14.73
N GLY A 321 -12.29 10.95 14.56
CA GLY A 321 -13.41 10.58 15.41
C GLY A 321 -13.04 10.30 16.87
N LEU A 322 -11.82 9.82 17.14
CA LEU A 322 -11.34 9.52 18.50
C LEU A 322 -11.26 10.78 19.37
N TRP A 323 -10.88 11.93 18.80
CA TRP A 323 -10.65 13.17 19.57
C TRP A 323 -11.67 14.28 19.30
N ALA A 324 -12.64 14.06 18.41
CA ALA A 324 -13.65 15.05 18.09
C ALA A 324 -14.49 15.48 19.33
N PRO A 325 -14.77 16.78 19.51
CA PRO A 325 -15.60 17.27 20.61
C PRO A 325 -17.07 16.82 20.48
N SER A 326 -17.85 16.93 21.57
CA SER A 326 -19.22 16.38 21.69
C SER A 326 -20.28 16.88 20.72
N PRO A 327 -20.28 18.14 20.26
CA PRO A 327 -21.36 18.59 19.41
C PRO A 327 -21.30 17.88 18.05
N ARG A 328 -22.40 17.22 17.66
CA ARG A 328 -22.50 16.47 16.40
C ARG A 328 -22.16 17.32 15.17
N TRP A 329 -22.48 18.61 15.21
CA TRP A 329 -22.14 19.55 14.14
C TRP A 329 -20.62 19.73 13.95
N VAL A 330 -19.83 19.67 15.03
CA VAL A 330 -18.38 19.75 14.94
C VAL A 330 -17.83 18.50 14.27
N ILE A 331 -18.35 17.32 14.63
CA ILE A 331 -18.00 16.07 13.96
C ILE A 331 -18.35 16.16 12.46
N GLY A 332 -19.53 16.69 12.13
CA GLY A 332 -19.94 16.95 10.75
C GLY A 332 -18.96 17.86 10.00
N ALA A 333 -18.50 18.95 10.63
CA ALA A 333 -17.53 19.87 10.04
C ALA A 333 -16.17 19.19 9.76
N TYR A 334 -15.64 18.40 10.70
CA TYR A 334 -14.41 17.64 10.48
C TYR A 334 -14.57 16.56 9.39
N SER A 335 -15.71 15.86 9.36
CA SER A 335 -16.01 14.89 8.30
C SER A 335 -16.10 15.55 6.92
N ALA A 336 -16.71 16.73 6.83
CA ALA A 336 -16.75 17.51 5.61
C ALA A 336 -15.34 17.95 5.18
N ALA A 337 -14.54 18.49 6.10
CA ALA A 337 -13.16 18.88 5.82
C ALA A 337 -12.28 17.71 5.37
N PHE A 338 -12.43 16.54 6.01
CA PHE A 338 -11.75 15.31 5.60
C PHE A 338 -12.16 14.87 4.19
N THR A 339 -13.46 14.90 3.89
CA THR A 339 -13.99 14.56 2.56
C THR A 339 -13.46 15.51 1.50
N VAL A 340 -13.49 16.82 1.75
CA VAL A 340 -12.92 17.84 0.85
C VAL A 340 -11.42 17.59 0.65
N GLY A 341 -10.67 17.31 1.72
CA GLY A 341 -9.25 16.98 1.64
C GLY A 341 -8.97 15.77 0.75
N ILE A 342 -9.76 14.70 0.87
CA ILE A 342 -9.68 13.53 -0.01
C ILE A 342 -9.87 13.92 -1.48
N TYR A 343 -10.92 14.68 -1.80
CA TYR A 343 -11.22 15.06 -3.19
C TYR A 343 -10.18 16.02 -3.78
N LEU A 344 -9.69 16.98 -2.98
CA LEU A 344 -8.61 17.88 -3.42
C LEU A 344 -7.35 17.09 -3.76
N VAL A 345 -7.00 16.10 -2.94
CA VAL A 345 -5.82 15.28 -3.18
C VAL A 345 -6.03 14.25 -4.29
N ALA A 346 -7.23 13.67 -4.45
CA ALA A 346 -7.56 12.78 -5.56
C ALA A 346 -7.29 13.45 -6.91
N ASN A 347 -7.60 14.74 -7.05
CA ASN A 347 -7.34 15.50 -8.27
C ASN A 347 -5.84 15.67 -8.62
N THR A 348 -4.90 15.23 -7.77
CA THR A 348 -3.45 15.26 -8.04
C THR A 348 -2.90 13.98 -8.67
N GLY A 349 -3.77 13.09 -9.15
CA GLY A 349 -3.41 11.83 -9.82
C GLY A 349 -3.66 10.57 -9.00
N LEU A 350 -4.29 10.68 -7.83
CA LEU A 350 -4.84 9.54 -7.10
C LEU A 350 -6.30 9.31 -7.50
N GLY A 351 -6.69 8.07 -7.75
CA GLY A 351 -8.11 7.76 -7.90
C GLY A 351 -8.89 8.15 -6.63
N ALA A 352 -10.05 8.76 -6.80
CA ALA A 352 -10.96 8.98 -5.69
C ALA A 352 -11.36 7.63 -5.04
N PRO A 353 -11.54 7.56 -3.71
CA PRO A 353 -12.04 6.34 -3.09
C PRO A 353 -13.45 6.02 -3.60
N SER A 354 -13.79 4.73 -3.67
CA SER A 354 -15.15 4.33 -4.03
C SER A 354 -16.19 4.94 -3.07
N PRO A 355 -17.43 5.24 -3.52
CA PRO A 355 -18.47 5.80 -2.65
C PRO A 355 -18.72 4.96 -1.38
N LYS A 356 -18.58 3.63 -1.49
CA LYS A 356 -18.69 2.71 -0.34
C LYS A 356 -17.56 2.90 0.67
N ALA A 357 -16.32 3.03 0.21
CA ALA A 357 -15.17 3.28 1.10
C ALA A 357 -15.28 4.64 1.79
N LEU A 358 -15.76 5.67 1.08
CA LEU A 358 -16.03 6.98 1.67
C LEU A 358 -17.15 6.89 2.73
N ALA A 359 -18.26 6.23 2.42
CA ALA A 359 -19.35 6.02 3.38
C ALA A 359 -18.88 5.29 4.65
N VAL A 360 -18.08 4.22 4.50
CA VAL A 360 -17.48 3.49 5.64
C VAL A 360 -16.61 4.42 6.49
N SER A 361 -15.81 5.28 5.86
CA SER A 361 -14.95 6.23 6.58
C SER A 361 -15.77 7.25 7.39
N LEU A 362 -16.86 7.78 6.84
CA LEU A 362 -17.76 8.69 7.54
C LEU A 362 -18.44 8.01 8.73
N VAL A 363 -18.94 6.78 8.56
CA VAL A 363 -19.47 5.98 9.66
C VAL A 363 -18.43 5.78 10.77
N ALA A 364 -17.17 5.54 10.40
CA ALA A 364 -16.09 5.38 11.36
C ALA A 364 -15.82 6.63 12.20
N VAL A 365 -15.90 7.84 11.63
CA VAL A 365 -15.76 9.09 12.40
C VAL A 365 -16.81 9.14 13.52
N PHE A 366 -18.07 8.80 13.23
CA PHE A 366 -19.15 8.81 14.22
C PHE A 366 -19.04 7.63 15.21
N ALA A 367 -18.63 6.45 14.74
CA ALA A 367 -18.52 5.24 15.54
C ALA A 367 -17.30 5.22 16.48
N ALA A 368 -16.23 5.96 16.17
CA ALA A 368 -15.02 6.02 17.00
C ALA A 368 -15.30 6.59 18.41
N ARG A 369 -16.28 7.49 18.53
CA ARG A 369 -16.62 8.17 19.79
C ARG A 369 -17.18 7.25 20.88
N PRO A 370 -18.23 6.44 20.65
CA PRO A 370 -18.71 5.51 21.68
C PRO A 370 -17.64 4.49 22.09
N VAL A 371 -16.79 4.07 21.15
CA VAL A 371 -15.62 3.22 21.44
C VAL A 371 -14.66 3.94 22.38
N TRP A 372 -14.33 5.21 22.09
CA TRP A 372 -13.50 6.07 22.93
C TRP A 372 -14.06 6.25 24.35
N ALA A 373 -15.35 6.56 24.46
CA ALA A 373 -16.02 6.75 25.76
C ALA A 373 -15.93 5.48 26.62
N ARG A 374 -16.06 4.29 26.00
CA ARG A 374 -15.85 3.01 26.70
C ARG A 374 -14.41 2.84 27.17
N ILE A 375 -13.42 3.10 26.30
CA ILE A 375 -11.99 2.98 26.63
C ILE A 375 -11.61 3.91 27.80
N THR A 376 -12.02 5.18 27.74
CA THR A 376 -11.71 6.17 28.79
C THR A 376 -12.43 5.90 30.11
N SER A 377 -13.65 5.34 30.08
CA SER A 377 -14.36 4.93 31.29
C SER A 377 -13.64 3.83 32.08
N TRP A 378 -12.79 3.04 31.42
CA TRP A 378 -11.92 2.06 32.11
C TRP A 378 -10.71 2.72 32.76
N GLY A 379 -10.22 3.83 32.20
CA GLY A 379 -9.11 4.59 32.77
C GLY A 379 -9.45 5.17 34.13
N ARG A 380 -10.62 5.81 34.25
CA ARG A 380 -11.09 6.47 35.49
C ARG A 380 -11.46 5.52 36.64
N ARG A 381 -11.77 4.26 36.35
CA ARG A 381 -12.09 3.25 37.37
C ARG A 381 -10.86 2.53 37.94
N ALA A 382 -9.68 2.78 37.38
CA ALA A 382 -8.42 2.10 37.73
C ALA A 382 -7.35 3.07 38.26
N SER A 383 -7.78 4.27 38.63
CA SER A 383 -7.09 5.32 39.39
C SER A 383 -7.92 5.57 40.62
#